data_AF-A0A6S6RQ73-F1
#
_entry.id   AF-A0A6S6RQ73-F1
#
_cell.length_a   1.000
_cell.length_b   1.000
_cell.length_c   1.000
_cell.angle_alpha   90.00
_cell.angle_beta   90.00
_cell.angle_gamma   90.00
#
_symmetry.space_group_name_H-M   'P 1'
#
loop_
_entity.id
_entity.type
_entity.pdbx_description
1 polymer ?
#
loop_
_entity_poly.entity_id
_entity_poly.type
_entity_poly.pdbx_seq_one_letter_code
_entity_poly.pdbx_strand_id
1 'polypeptide(L)' 'MLECCGQAFNELDLGKRQPQTEEEKLFVALCRGECEPVTPEEKVWSKYMTRISRPKRFHTLSGGKPQLNPSEDYTDSDD' A
#
# COMPACT_ATOMS: atom_id res chain seq x y z
N MET A 1 -2.62 -11.23 -15.36
CA MET A 1 -3.92 -11.06 -14.68
C MET A 1 -3.81 -10.59 -13.23
N LEU A 2 -2.74 -10.88 -12.48
CA LEU A 2 -2.49 -10.29 -11.14
C LEU A 2 -2.24 -8.77 -11.16
N GLU A 3 -1.66 -8.26 -12.24
CA GLU A 3 -1.28 -6.85 -12.41
C GLU A 3 -2.50 -5.90 -12.34
N CYS A 4 -3.65 -6.33 -12.85
CA CYS A 4 -4.89 -5.54 -12.80
C CYS A 4 -5.56 -5.58 -11.41
N CYS A 5 -5.44 -6.70 -10.68
CA CYS A 5 -6.02 -6.85 -9.35
C CYS A 5 -5.35 -5.90 -8.35
N GLY A 6 -4.03 -5.72 -8.45
CA GLY A 6 -3.29 -4.81 -7.57
C GLY A 6 -3.72 -3.34 -7.72
N GLN A 7 -3.95 -2.87 -8.94
CA GLN A 7 -4.41 -1.50 -9.18
C GLN A 7 -5.84 -1.29 -8.64
N ALA A 8 -6.76 -2.22 -8.92
CA ALA A 8 -8.13 -2.13 -8.43
C ALA A 8 -8.19 -2.12 -6.90
N PHE A 9 -7.42 -2.99 -6.23
CA PHE A 9 -7.30 -3.01 -4.78
C PHE A 9 -6.73 -1.72 -4.22
N ASN A 10 -5.70 -1.16 -4.85
CA ASN A 10 -5.13 0.12 -4.44
C ASN A 10 -6.15 1.27 -4.58
N GLU A 11 -6.91 1.31 -5.67
CA GLU A 11 -7.94 2.34 -5.87
C GLU A 11 -9.09 2.22 -4.86
N LEU A 12 -9.49 1.00 -4.51
CA LEU A 12 -10.50 0.74 -3.48
C LEU A 12 -9.98 1.12 -2.07
N ASP A 13 -8.76 0.72 -1.74
CA ASP A 13 -8.11 1.04 -0.46
C ASP A 13 -7.92 2.56 -0.26
N LEU A 14 -7.48 3.25 -1.31
CA LEU A 14 -7.36 4.72 -1.34
C LEU A 14 -8.72 5.44 -1.44
N GLY A 15 -9.83 4.71 -1.64
CA GLY A 15 -11.17 5.29 -1.82
C GLY A 15 -11.37 6.07 -3.13
N LYS A 16 -10.49 5.89 -4.12
CA LYS A 16 -10.61 6.50 -5.46
C LYS A 16 -11.75 5.88 -6.27
N ARG A 17 -12.07 4.62 -5.97
CA ARG A 17 -13.17 3.86 -6.56
C ARG A 17 -14.13 3.41 -5.46
N GLN A 18 -15.43 3.40 -5.76
CA GLN A 18 -16.42 2.81 -4.86
C GLN A 18 -16.55 1.29 -5.08
N PRO A 19 -16.70 0.50 -4.02
CA PRO A 19 -16.95 -0.93 -4.15
C PRO A 19 -18.34 -1.17 -4.76
N GLN A 20 -18.39 -2.00 -5.80
CA GLN A 20 -19.60 -2.36 -6.54
C GLN A 20 -20.04 -3.80 -6.23
N THR A 21 -19.10 -4.73 -6.07
CA THR A 21 -19.39 -6.12 -5.73
C THR A 21 -19.31 -6.36 -4.23
N GLU A 22 -19.92 -7.46 -3.77
CA GLU A 22 -19.86 -7.82 -2.34
C GLU A 22 -18.42 -8.12 -1.90
N GLU A 23 -17.63 -8.73 -2.78
CA GLU A 23 -16.20 -8.97 -2.56
C GLU A 23 -15.42 -7.66 -2.37
N GLU A 24 -15.68 -6.64 -3.19
CA GLU A 24 -15.05 -5.33 -3.05
C GLU A 24 -15.47 -4.63 -1.75
N LYS A 25 -16.72 -4.79 -1.28
CA LYS A 25 -17.16 -4.24 0.00
C LYS A 25 -16.45 -4.91 1.18
N LEU A 26 -16.33 -6.23 1.15
CA LEU A 26 -15.59 -7.00 2.16
C LEU A 26 -14.12 -6.60 2.18
N PHE A 27 -13.52 -6.43 0.99
CA PHE A 27 -12.15 -5.95 0.86
C PHE A 27 -11.95 -4.55 1.47
N VAL A 28 -12.90 -3.62 1.24
CA VAL A 28 -12.84 -2.28 1.87
C VAL A 28 -12.97 -2.37 3.39
N ALA A 29 -13.87 -3.21 3.92
CA ALA A 29 -13.99 -3.43 5.36
C ALA A 29 -12.69 -3.99 5.96
N LEU A 30 -12.04 -4.91 5.26
CA LEU A 30 -10.72 -5.42 5.61
C LEU A 30 -9.64 -4.32 5.63
N CYS A 31 -9.63 -3.45 4.62
CA CYS A 31 -8.68 -2.33 4.56
C CYS A 31 -8.84 -1.35 5.73
N ARG A 32 -10.07 -1.24 6.26
CA ARG A 32 -10.36 -0.44 7.47
C ARG A 32 -10.11 -1.19 8.78
N GLY A 33 -9.74 -2.47 8.73
CA GLY A 33 -9.52 -3.30 9.91
C GLY A 33 -10.80 -3.76 10.62
N GLU A 34 -11.94 -3.70 9.92
CA GLU A 34 -13.24 -4.12 10.44
C GLU A 34 -13.49 -5.63 10.30
N CYS A 35 -12.71 -6.30 9.43
CA CYS A 35 -12.80 -7.74 9.14
C CYS A 35 -11.41 -8.35 8.94
N GLU A 36 -11.26 -9.65 9.25
CA GLU A 36 -10.03 -10.41 9.03
C GLU A 36 -9.94 -10.95 7.58
N PRO A 37 -8.74 -11.03 6.98
CA PRO A 37 -8.53 -11.60 5.64
C PRO A 37 -8.90 -13.08 5.57
N VAL A 38 -9.85 -13.42 4.71
CA VAL A 38 -10.30 -14.80 4.48
C VAL A 38 -9.71 -15.35 3.18
N THR A 39 -9.83 -14.59 2.10
CA THR A 39 -9.43 -15.00 0.74
C THR A 39 -7.90 -14.94 0.57
N PRO A 40 -7.31 -15.72 -0.34
CA PRO A 40 -5.87 -15.64 -0.60
C PRO A 40 -5.46 -14.23 -1.08
N GLU A 41 -6.30 -13.55 -1.86
CA GLU A 41 -6.09 -12.20 -2.36
C GLU A 41 -5.99 -11.18 -1.22
N GLU A 42 -6.94 -11.23 -0.28
CA GLU A 42 -6.97 -10.39 0.92
C GLU A 42 -5.73 -10.61 1.80
N LYS A 43 -5.31 -11.86 1.98
CA LYS A 43 -4.10 -12.22 2.74
C LYS A 43 -2.85 -11.65 2.08
N VAL A 44 -2.75 -11.74 0.76
CA VAL A 44 -1.63 -11.17 -0.01
C VAL A 44 -1.62 -9.65 0.12
N TRP A 45 -2.78 -8.99 -0.01
CA TRP A 45 -2.90 -7.55 0.14
C TRP A 45 -2.51 -7.08 1.55
N SER A 46 -3.07 -7.70 2.60
CA SER A 46 -2.75 -7.41 3.99
C SER A 46 -1.24 -7.54 4.28
N LYS A 47 -0.60 -8.61 3.76
CA LYS A 47 0.84 -8.81 3.86
C LYS A 47 1.63 -7.73 3.12
N TYR A 48 1.18 -7.33 1.93
CA TYR A 48 1.78 -6.25 1.14
C TYR A 48 1.71 -4.92 1.90
N MET A 49 0.54 -4.51 2.37
CA MET A 49 0.34 -3.28 3.14
C MET A 49 1.20 -3.25 4.39
N THR A 50 1.26 -4.35 5.14
CA THR A 50 2.12 -4.49 6.32
C THR A 50 3.61 -4.33 5.99
N ARG A 51 4.04 -4.63 4.77
CA ARG A 51 5.44 -4.47 4.35
C ARG A 51 5.74 -3.04 3.90
N ILE A 52 4.84 -2.42 3.13
CA ILE A 52 5.09 -1.11 2.55
C ILE A 52 4.84 0.05 3.53
N SER A 53 3.95 -0.12 4.50
CA SER A 53 3.67 0.87 5.56
C SER A 53 4.76 0.97 6.62
N ARG A 54 5.71 0.02 6.65
CA ARG A 54 6.80 0.04 7.63
C ARG A 54 7.72 1.24 7.35
N PRO A 55 8.01 2.07 8.36
CA PRO A 55 9.00 3.13 8.23
C PRO A 55 10.34 2.53 7.77
N LYS A 56 10.85 3.02 6.64
CA LYS A 56 12.18 2.60 6.16
C LYS A 56 13.24 3.17 7.09
N ARG A 57 14.09 2.30 7.65
CA ARG A 57 15.28 2.73 8.40
C ARG A 57 16.40 2.96 7.39
N PHE A 58 16.71 4.23 7.16
CA PHE A 58 17.86 4.62 6.37
C PHE A 58 19.10 4.65 7.27
N HIS A 59 20.15 3.94 6.84
CA HIS A 59 21.45 3.95 7.51
C HIS A 59 22.47 4.59 6.58
N THR A 60 23.21 5.58 7.07
CA THR A 60 24.33 6.21 6.34
C THR A 60 25.62 5.48 6.70
N LEU A 61 26.42 5.11 5.69
CA LEU A 61 27.70 4.39 5.89
C LEU A 61 28.80 5.31 6.44
N SER A 62 28.69 6.62 6.17
CA SER A 62 29.47 7.67 6.83
C SER A 62 28.55 8.30 7.87
N GLY A 63 28.95 8.33 9.15
CA GLY A 63 28.12 8.68 10.33
C GLY A 63 27.51 10.09 10.41
N GLY A 64 27.13 10.69 9.28
CA GLY A 64 26.31 11.88 9.19
C GLY A 64 24.86 11.60 9.57
N LYS A 65 24.23 12.57 10.24
CA LYS A 65 22.86 12.49 10.74
C LYS A 65 21.88 12.27 9.57
N PRO A 66 20.91 11.34 9.67
CA PRO A 66 19.86 11.20 8.67
C PRO A 66 19.04 12.50 8.62
N GLN A 67 19.18 13.29 7.55
CA GLN A 67 18.25 14.37 7.22
C GLN A 67 17.08 13.73 6.48
N LEU A 68 16.16 13.12 7.22
CA LEU A 68 14.94 12.60 6.60
C LEU A 68 13.95 13.76 6.47
N ASN A 69 13.95 14.45 5.33
CA ASN A 69 12.84 15.32 4.93
C ASN A 69 11.83 14.45 4.16
N PRO A 70 10.60 14.21 4.68
CA PRO A 70 9.61 13.34 4.04
C PRO A 70 9.02 13.86 2.73
N SER A 71 9.45 15.03 2.24
CA SER A 71 8.83 15.76 1.13
C SER A 71 9.54 15.65 -0.21
N GLU A 72 10.66 14.93 -0.30
CA GLU A 72 11.35 14.71 -1.58
C GLU A 72 10.83 13.43 -2.23
N ASP A 73 9.56 13.47 -2.64
CA ASP A 73 9.02 12.50 -3.60
C ASP A 73 9.68 12.81 -4.96
N TYR A 74 10.26 11.77 -5.56
CA TYR A 74 11.07 11.82 -6.77
C TYR A 74 10.45 12.68 -7.88
N THR A 75 11.06 13.82 -8.21
CA THR A 75 10.95 14.39 -9.57
C THR A 75 11.87 13.59 -10.48
N ASP A 76 11.28 12.72 -11.28
CA ASP A 76 11.92 12.14 -12.45
C ASP A 76 12.27 13.28 -13.42
N SER A 77 13.55 13.64 -13.48
CA SER A 77 14.07 14.58 -14.46
C SER A 77 14.71 13.74 -15.56
N ASP A 78 13.91 13.38 -16.56
CA ASP A 78 14.34 12.78 -17.83
C ASP A 78 15.04 13.89 -18.65
N ASP A 79 16.34 13.70 -18.95
CA ASP A 79 17.13 14.43 -19.97
C ASP A 79 17.80 13.40 -20.90
#